data_AF-A0A7S3EV10-F1
#
_entry.id   AF-A0A7S3EV10-F1
#
_cell.length_a   1.000
_cell.length_b   1.000
_cell.length_c   1.000
_cell.angle_alpha   90.00
_cell.angle_beta   90.00
_cell.angle_gamma   90.00
#
_symmetry.space_group_name_H-M   'P 1'
#
loop_
_entity.id
_entity.type
_entity.pdbx_description
1 polymer ?
#
loop_
_entity_poly.entity_id
_entity_poly.type
_entity_poly.pdbx_seq_one_letter_code
_entity_poly.pdbx_strand_id
1 'polypeptide(L)'
;AFTAAGLRQWRVTHDRDPVVHLPPEALGFYHTATEVYYPGLASQGYTVCDGSGEDDNCADQWWNVPDMILDCLEDGEKHCDHLTYLWNARTAYLDDTSCSNGPDHSLADT
;
A
#
# COMPACT_ATOMS: atom_id res chain seq x y z
N ALA A 1 8.75 14.87 -24.83
CA ALA A 1 7.62 14.43 -24.00
C ALA A 1 7.72 12.92 -23.87
N PHE A 2 7.97 12.40 -22.67
CA PHE A 2 7.99 10.95 -22.45
C PHE A 2 6.53 10.49 -22.37
N THR A 3 6.02 9.94 -23.46
CA THR A 3 4.81 9.12 -23.41
C THR A 3 5.22 7.76 -22.88
N ALA A 4 5.11 7.56 -21.56
CA ALA A 4 5.34 6.28 -20.92
C ALA A 4 4.24 5.30 -21.36
N ALA A 5 4.52 4.49 -22.37
CA ALA A 5 3.75 3.29 -22.59
C ALA A 5 3.98 2.37 -21.38
N GLY A 6 2.92 2.07 -20.62
CA GLY A 6 2.78 0.76 -19.96
C GLY A 6 3.34 0.56 -18.55
N LEU A 7 3.90 1.57 -17.85
CA LEU A 7 4.27 1.37 -16.44
C LEU A 7 3.01 1.37 -15.56
N ARG A 8 2.49 0.17 -15.30
CA ARG A 8 1.40 -0.06 -14.34
C ARG A 8 1.98 -0.11 -12.92
N GLN A 9 2.02 1.04 -12.26
CA GLN A 9 2.41 1.12 -10.86
C GLN A 9 1.17 0.99 -9.98
N TRP A 10 1.26 0.11 -8.99
CA TRP A 10 0.22 -0.09 -7.99
C TRP A 10 0.84 0.10 -6.63
N ARG A 11 0.15 0.83 -5.78
CA ARG A 11 0.45 0.93 -4.35
C ARG A 11 -0.66 0.24 -3.58
N VAL A 12 -0.25 -0.55 -2.60
CA VAL A 12 -1.18 -1.22 -1.69
C VAL A 12 -1.09 -0.49 -0.35
N THR A 13 -2.23 -0.06 0.15
CA THR A 13 -2.37 0.70 1.39
C THR A 13 -3.39 0.01 2.28
N HIS A 14 -3.37 0.33 3.57
CA HIS A 14 -4.26 -0.31 4.53
C HIS A 14 -4.66 0.63 5.65
N ASP A 15 -5.97 0.70 5.88
CA ASP A 15 -6.66 1.40 6.96
C ASP A 15 -5.90 2.66 7.42
N ARG A 16 -5.47 2.72 8.68
CA ARG A 16 -4.79 3.90 9.25
C ARG A 16 -3.26 3.80 9.22
N ASP A 17 -2.65 3.21 8.18
CA ASP A 17 -1.18 3.14 8.06
C ASP A 17 -0.56 4.54 7.93
N PRO A 18 0.22 5.03 8.92
CA PRO A 18 0.81 6.37 8.86
C PRO A 18 1.90 6.51 7.78
N VAL A 19 2.51 5.42 7.32
CA VAL A 19 3.67 5.45 6.42
C VAL A 19 3.28 5.94 5.03
N VAL A 20 2.06 5.64 4.58
CA VAL A 20 1.61 5.98 3.23
C VAL A 20 1.36 7.48 3.04
N HIS A 21 1.35 8.26 4.12
CA HIS A 21 1.20 9.72 4.12
C HIS A 21 2.54 10.47 4.13
N LEU A 22 3.67 9.74 3.98
CA LEU A 22 5.01 10.30 4.08
C LEU A 22 5.81 10.16 2.78
N PRO A 23 6.57 11.20 2.38
CA PRO A 23 6.63 12.53 3.01
C PRO A 23 5.33 13.34 2.78
N PRO A 24 4.99 14.30 3.66
CA PRO A 24 3.72 15.02 3.56
C PRO A 24 3.56 15.83 2.26
N GLU A 25 2.33 15.92 1.76
CA GLU A 25 1.97 16.78 0.61
C GLU A 25 2.27 18.26 0.84
N ALA A 26 2.20 18.71 2.10
CA ALA A 26 2.59 20.07 2.48
C ALA A 26 4.07 20.39 2.18
N LEU A 27 4.91 19.36 2.00
CA LEU A 27 6.31 19.48 1.56
C LEU A 27 6.47 19.33 0.03
N GLY A 28 5.37 19.19 -0.71
CA GLY A 28 5.34 19.05 -2.17
C GLY A 28 5.53 17.63 -2.69
N PHE A 29 5.37 16.61 -1.86
CA PHE A 29 5.44 15.21 -2.25
C PHE A 29 4.04 14.70 -2.60
N TYR A 30 3.95 13.95 -3.69
CA TYR A 30 2.69 13.34 -4.13
C TYR A 30 2.98 11.94 -4.64
N HIS A 31 2.02 11.05 -4.43
CA HIS A 31 2.07 9.69 -4.91
C HIS A 31 1.71 9.59 -6.38
N THR A 32 2.31 8.61 -7.05
CA THR A 32 1.91 8.23 -8.40
C THR A 32 0.65 7.36 -8.34
N ALA A 33 -0.18 7.44 -9.37
CA ALA A 33 -1.34 6.55 -9.58
C ALA A 33 -0.90 5.07 -9.58
N THR A 34 -1.65 4.01 -9.26
CA THR A 34 -3.02 3.76 -8.80
C THR A 34 -2.94 3.08 -7.43
N GLU A 35 -3.90 3.34 -6.54
CA GLU A 35 -3.95 2.74 -5.21
C GLU A 35 -4.96 1.58 -5.12
N VAL A 36 -4.57 0.53 -4.38
CA VAL A 36 -5.43 -0.55 -3.93
C VAL A 36 -5.51 -0.47 -2.41
N TYR A 37 -6.64 0.00 -1.91
CA TYR A 37 -6.87 0.27 -0.50
C TYR A 37 -7.61 -0.88 0.18
N TYR A 38 -7.08 -1.35 1.29
CA TYR A 38 -7.73 -2.30 2.19
C TYR A 38 -8.25 -1.57 3.43
N PRO A 39 -9.57 -1.47 3.66
CA PRO A 39 -10.12 -0.79 4.84
C PRO A 39 -10.04 -1.65 6.13
N GLY A 40 -9.27 -2.73 6.12
CA GLY A 40 -9.22 -3.74 7.17
C GLY A 40 -8.59 -5.04 6.68
N LEU A 41 -8.98 -6.17 7.28
CA LEU A 41 -8.44 -7.49 6.93
C LEU A 41 -8.67 -7.82 5.45
N ALA A 42 -7.70 -8.51 4.84
CA ALA A 42 -7.81 -8.92 3.42
C ALA A 42 -9.08 -9.72 3.09
N SER A 43 -9.65 -10.44 4.05
CA SER A 43 -10.92 -11.17 3.89
C SER A 43 -12.15 -10.27 3.72
N GLN A 44 -12.05 -9.00 4.11
CA GLN A 44 -13.09 -7.98 3.95
C GLN A 44 -13.08 -7.32 2.56
N GLY A 45 -12.05 -7.61 1.75
CA GLY A 45 -11.91 -7.09 0.39
C GLY A 45 -11.08 -5.82 0.29
N TYR A 46 -11.03 -5.26 -0.91
CA TYR A 46 -10.26 -4.06 -1.25
C TYR A 46 -11.05 -3.17 -2.20
N THR A 47 -10.65 -1.90 -2.27
CA THR A 47 -11.14 -0.90 -3.22
C THR A 47 -9.99 -0.47 -4.12
N VAL A 48 -10.24 -0.35 -5.43
CA VAL A 48 -9.31 0.31 -6.36
C VAL A 48 -9.71 1.78 -6.44
N CYS A 49 -8.77 2.66 -6.10
CA CYS A 49 -8.99 4.10 -5.98
C CYS A 49 -9.06 4.78 -7.36
N ASP A 50 -9.45 6.05 -7.39
CA ASP A 50 -9.77 6.79 -8.62
C ASP A 50 -8.57 7.05 -9.56
N GLY A 51 -7.35 6.75 -9.10
CA GLY A 51 -6.12 6.92 -9.86
C GLY A 51 -5.49 8.31 -9.75
N SER A 52 -5.98 9.17 -8.86
CA SER A 52 -5.35 10.46 -8.53
C SER A 52 -3.99 10.28 -7.83
N GLY A 53 -3.86 9.21 -7.05
CA GLY A 53 -2.73 8.95 -6.16
C GLY A 53 -2.99 9.34 -4.71
N GLU A 54 -3.96 10.24 -4.49
CA GLU A 54 -4.37 10.80 -3.18
C GLU A 54 -5.92 10.87 -3.15
N ASP A 55 -6.59 9.71 -3.07
CA ASP A 55 -8.06 9.63 -3.11
C ASP A 55 -8.64 9.71 -1.69
N ASP A 56 -9.45 10.74 -1.42
CA ASP A 56 -10.16 10.98 -0.14
C ASP A 56 -11.08 9.83 0.31
N ASN A 57 -11.37 8.83 -0.55
CA ASN A 57 -12.13 7.64 -0.19
C ASN A 57 -11.24 6.42 0.12
N CYS A 58 -9.92 6.55 -0.04
CA CYS A 58 -8.91 5.53 0.19
C CYS A 58 -8.02 5.94 1.37
N ALA A 59 -6.70 5.71 1.32
CA ALA A 59 -5.85 6.04 2.47
C ALA A 59 -5.93 7.54 2.84
N ASP A 60 -6.07 8.43 1.86
CA ASP A 60 -6.03 9.88 2.08
C ASP A 60 -7.18 10.43 2.94
N GLN A 61 -8.22 9.63 3.17
CA GLN A 61 -9.26 9.93 4.17
C GLN A 61 -8.69 10.15 5.59
N TRP A 62 -7.48 9.62 5.86
CA TRP A 62 -6.79 9.71 7.13
C TRP A 62 -5.71 10.81 7.13
N TRP A 63 -6.05 11.97 7.69
CA TRP A 63 -5.13 13.12 7.67
C TRP A 63 -4.34 13.31 8.99
N ASN A 64 -4.77 12.70 10.09
CA ASN A 64 -4.17 12.89 11.41
C ASN A 64 -2.98 11.96 11.63
N VAL A 65 -1.95 12.12 10.80
CA VAL A 65 -0.72 11.32 10.83
C VAL A 65 -0.07 11.25 12.23
N PRO A 66 -0.02 12.34 13.04
CA PRO A 66 0.51 12.24 14.41
C PRO A 66 -0.25 11.27 15.32
N ASP A 67 -1.58 11.22 15.22
CA ASP A 67 -2.43 10.29 15.98
C ASP A 67 -2.21 8.85 15.51
N MET A 68 -2.10 8.64 14.20
CA MET A 68 -1.83 7.32 13.62
C MET A 68 -0.43 6.80 14.01
N ILE A 69 0.58 7.67 14.05
CA ILE A 69 1.92 7.31 14.55
C ILE A 69 1.86 6.96 16.04
N LEU A 70 1.08 7.72 16.83
CA LEU A 70 0.94 7.43 18.25
C LEU A 70 0.27 6.07 18.49
N ASP A 71 -0.80 5.76 17.75
CA ASP A 71 -1.50 4.46 17.77
C ASP A 71 -0.52 3.32 17.44
N CYS A 72 0.35 3.51 16.44
CA CYS A 72 1.42 2.57 16.11
C CYS A 72 2.45 2.39 17.24
N LEU A 73 2.77 3.43 18.01
CA LEU A 73 3.82 3.40 19.05
C LEU A 73 3.34 2.87 20.40
N GLU A 74 2.06 3.04 20.73
CA GLU A 74 1.52 2.63 22.03
C GLU A 74 1.43 1.11 22.19
N ASP A 75 1.17 0.36 21.10
CA ASP A 75 1.00 -1.10 21.15
C ASP A 75 1.74 -1.90 20.06
N GLY A 76 2.57 -1.25 19.23
CA GLY A 76 3.68 -1.81 18.41
C GLY A 76 3.36 -2.81 17.29
N GLU A 77 2.35 -3.66 17.47
CA GLU A 77 1.98 -4.73 16.54
C GLU A 77 0.46 -4.88 16.39
N LYS A 78 -0.35 -4.53 17.39
CA LYS A 78 -1.81 -4.76 17.35
C LYS A 78 -2.63 -3.64 16.71
N HIS A 79 -2.10 -2.43 16.72
CA HIS A 79 -2.81 -1.21 16.35
C HIS A 79 -2.11 -0.42 15.23
N CYS A 80 -0.95 -0.89 14.77
CA CYS A 80 -0.33 -0.28 13.61
C CYS A 80 -0.87 -0.95 12.35
N ASP A 81 -1.68 -0.23 11.57
CA ASP A 81 -2.20 -0.73 10.29
C ASP A 81 -1.12 -0.88 9.21
N HIS A 82 0.11 -0.55 9.55
CA HIS A 82 1.30 -0.88 8.78
C HIS A 82 1.54 -2.40 8.77
N LEU A 83 1.26 -3.04 7.62
CA LEU A 83 1.51 -4.47 7.31
C LEU A 83 0.62 -5.50 8.02
N THR A 84 -0.38 -5.10 8.81
CA THR A 84 -1.28 -6.04 9.52
C THR A 84 -2.36 -6.68 8.63
N TYR A 85 -2.62 -6.14 7.45
CA TYR A 85 -3.64 -6.67 6.53
C TYR A 85 -3.33 -8.06 5.96
N LEU A 86 -2.06 -8.49 5.97
CA LEU A 86 -1.63 -9.86 5.62
C LEU A 86 -1.46 -10.78 6.83
N TRP A 87 -1.72 -10.27 8.04
CA TRP A 87 -1.49 -11.04 9.25
C TRP A 87 -2.37 -12.30 9.24
N ASN A 88 -1.71 -13.47 9.35
CA ASN A 88 -2.34 -14.80 9.29
C ASN A 88 -3.02 -15.15 7.96
N ALA A 89 -2.94 -14.30 6.93
CA ALA A 89 -3.53 -14.55 5.61
C ALA A 89 -2.61 -15.37 4.70
N ARG A 90 -1.29 -15.15 4.77
CA ARG A 90 -0.25 -15.89 4.02
C ARG A 90 1.09 -15.85 4.78
N THR A 91 1.76 -16.99 4.90
CA THR A 91 3.19 -17.04 5.23
C THR A 91 3.99 -16.90 3.93
N ALA A 92 4.54 -15.72 3.66
CA ALA A 92 5.53 -15.53 2.61
C ALA A 92 6.91 -15.52 3.28
N TYR A 93 7.74 -16.52 3.01
CA TYR A 93 9.13 -16.47 3.45
C TYR A 93 9.84 -15.44 2.57
N LEU A 94 10.31 -14.32 3.12
CA LEU A 94 11.13 -13.35 2.37
C LEU A 94 12.61 -13.75 2.31
N ASP A 95 12.91 -15.02 2.57
CA ASP A 95 14.20 -15.63 2.24
C ASP A 95 14.22 -16.04 0.75
N ASP A 96 15.42 -16.34 0.22
CA ASP A 96 15.51 -16.83 -1.16
C ASP A 96 14.83 -18.20 -1.37
N THR A 97 14.44 -18.87 -0.28
CA THR A 97 13.91 -20.23 -0.32
C THR A 97 12.44 -20.28 -0.75
N SER A 98 11.73 -19.16 -0.67
CA SER A 98 10.36 -19.02 -1.22
C SER A 98 10.33 -18.80 -2.73
N CYS A 99 11.42 -18.27 -3.30
CA CYS A 99 11.58 -18.05 -4.72
C CYS A 99 11.87 -19.40 -5.39
N SER A 100 10.85 -20.23 -5.59
CA SER A 100 10.94 -21.28 -6.59
C SER A 100 11.13 -20.59 -7.94
N ASN A 101 12.19 -20.92 -8.67
CA ASN A 101 12.36 -20.57 -10.09
C ASN A 101 11.18 -21.16 -10.89
N GLY A 102 10.00 -20.53 -10.78
CA GLY A 102 8.90 -20.73 -11.72
C GLY A 102 9.33 -20.21 -13.08
N PRO A 103 8.66 -20.63 -14.16
CA PRO A 103 8.93 -20.07 -15.47
C PRO A 103 8.88 -18.55 -15.36
N ASP A 104 9.99 -17.92 -15.74
CA ASP A 104 10.12 -16.48 -15.88
C ASP A 104 8.91 -15.97 -16.66
N HIS A 105 7.98 -15.31 -15.98
CA HIS A 105 6.98 -14.49 -16.64
C HIS A 105 7.68 -13.20 -17.08
N SER A 106 8.69 -13.34 -17.92
CA SER A 106 9.14 -12.27 -18.79
C SER A 106 7.90 -11.85 -19.55
N LEU A 107 7.59 -10.57 -19.37
CA LEU A 107 6.54 -9.84 -20.03
C LEU A 107 6.46 -10.29 -21.49
N ALA A 108 5.41 -11.05 -21.82
CA ALA A 108 4.99 -11.22 -23.19
C ALA A 108 4.37 -9.88 -23.62
N ASP A 109 5.23 -8.95 -24.01
CA ASP A 109 4.86 -7.82 -24.86
C ASP A 109 4.46 -8.39 -26.23
N THR A 110 3.19 -8.20 -26.59
CA THR A 110 2.71 -8.21 -27.98
C THR A 110 2.27 -6.82 -28.37
#